data_AF-N9TYU6-F1
#
_entry.id   AF-N9TYU6-F1
#
_cell.length_a   1.000
_cell.length_b   1.000
_cell.length_c   1.000
_cell.angle_alpha   90.00
_cell.angle_beta   90.00
_cell.angle_gamma   90.00
#
_symmetry.space_group_name_H-M   'P 1'
#
loop_
_entity.id
_entity.type
_entity.pdbx_description
1 polymer ?
#
loop_
_entity_poly.entity_id
_entity_poly.type
_entity_poly.pdbx_seq_one_letter_code
_entity_poly.pdbx_strand_id
1 'polypeptide(L)'
;MTTSRWGSEAPLFRLSRIGATSRLGALELEADLSRPTGQGLRLTTHCDGSELHLWIGEAAWCAWLDPQLVTPSLAQIEESLYPLLASWTLAPLDEWLQAQGLPSLAPATLCRAEAPALCWRLTLGSEGRRLPLCLESVPPALLHRWLSALTPSPDRVHELGLQLGWCQLPEEELTATRAGEVLPLYGMGETPDRFWLHPLGGAQLQLIDGQLGRALPGQPFCAPPPGTARLMVEVGKICLDAATLASWVPDLECAVTSQAYPTLRLLRGAELWAEGELLRMDDGWAVRLTTQP
;
A
#
# COMPACT_ATOMS: atom_id res chain seq x y z
N MET A 1 6.95 14.63 -12.30
CA MET A 1 6.26 13.71 -11.39
C MET A 1 6.99 12.38 -11.43
N THR A 2 7.84 12.13 -10.44
CA THR A 2 8.53 10.85 -10.26
C THR A 2 7.48 9.81 -9.92
N THR A 3 7.11 8.99 -10.90
CA THR A 3 6.37 7.76 -10.65
C THR A 3 7.15 6.97 -9.62
N SER A 4 6.62 6.86 -8.40
CA SER A 4 7.27 6.05 -7.36
C SER A 4 7.44 4.64 -7.91
N ARG A 5 8.66 4.11 -7.92
CA ARG A 5 9.01 2.77 -8.42
C ARG A 5 8.16 1.62 -7.83
N TRP A 6 7.39 1.91 -6.77
CA TRP A 6 6.50 0.98 -6.05
C TRP A 6 5.07 0.90 -6.60
N GLY A 7 4.76 1.57 -7.71
CA GLY A 7 3.45 1.47 -8.38
C GLY A 7 3.19 0.15 -9.11
N SER A 8 4.09 -0.83 -9.02
CA SER A 8 3.98 -2.12 -9.72
C SER A 8 3.28 -3.22 -8.93
N GLU A 9 3.19 -3.12 -7.60
CA GLU A 9 2.46 -4.10 -6.79
C GLU A 9 0.95 -3.86 -6.88
N ALA A 10 0.19 -4.94 -7.02
CA ALA A 10 -1.26 -4.88 -6.98
C ALA A 10 -1.70 -4.20 -5.66
N PRO A 11 -2.55 -3.17 -5.69
CA PRO A 11 -2.92 -2.41 -4.49
C PRO A 11 -3.42 -3.29 -3.33
N LEU A 12 -4.09 -4.39 -3.67
CA LEU A 12 -4.60 -5.36 -2.70
C LEU A 12 -3.47 -6.07 -1.94
N PHE A 13 -2.48 -6.61 -2.66
CA PHE A 13 -1.30 -7.22 -2.04
C PHE A 13 -0.54 -6.20 -1.20
N ARG A 14 -0.40 -4.97 -1.69
CA ARG A 14 0.30 -3.92 -0.96
C ARG A 14 -0.40 -3.61 0.37
N LEU A 15 -1.72 -3.39 0.37
CA LEU A 15 -2.46 -3.08 1.60
C LEU A 15 -2.42 -4.26 2.58
N SER A 16 -2.56 -5.50 2.10
CA SER A 16 -2.53 -6.69 2.95
C SER A 16 -1.17 -6.98 3.60
N ARG A 17 -0.11 -6.28 3.18
CA ARG A 17 1.26 -6.42 3.72
C ARG A 17 1.68 -5.28 4.63
N ILE A 18 0.90 -4.20 4.72
CA ILE A 18 1.17 -3.14 5.70
C ILE A 18 0.89 -3.68 7.09
N GLY A 19 1.85 -3.55 8.00
CA GLY A 19 1.80 -4.12 9.34
C GLY A 19 1.98 -5.64 9.39
N ALA A 20 2.30 -6.31 8.27
CA ALA A 20 2.51 -7.75 8.27
C ALA A 20 3.76 -8.12 9.07
N THR A 21 3.70 -9.24 9.79
CA THR A 21 4.74 -9.65 10.74
C THR A 21 5.23 -11.07 10.52
N SER A 22 6.44 -11.37 11.01
CA SER A 22 6.96 -12.72 11.14
C SER A 22 7.81 -12.81 12.41
N ARG A 23 7.87 -14.01 13.00
CA ARG A 23 8.68 -14.29 14.19
C ARG A 23 9.55 -15.52 13.95
N LEU A 24 10.82 -15.40 14.30
CA LEU A 24 11.79 -16.48 14.27
C LEU A 24 12.63 -16.45 15.55
N GLY A 25 12.34 -17.33 16.50
CA GLY A 25 12.96 -17.28 17.82
C GLY A 25 12.68 -15.94 18.51
N ALA A 26 13.73 -15.18 18.84
CA ALA A 26 13.65 -13.85 19.44
C ALA A 26 13.60 -12.71 18.40
N LEU A 27 13.72 -13.02 17.11
CA LEU A 27 13.64 -12.05 16.02
C LEU A 27 12.18 -11.82 15.62
N GLU A 28 11.79 -10.56 15.61
CA GLU A 28 10.53 -10.09 15.05
C GLU A 28 10.81 -9.29 13.77
N LEU A 29 9.98 -9.45 12.76
CA LEU A 29 10.05 -8.68 11.52
C LEU A 29 8.68 -8.06 11.26
N GLU A 30 8.65 -6.77 10.94
CA GLU A 30 7.41 -6.03 10.63
C GLU A 30 7.58 -5.23 9.33
N ALA A 31 6.65 -5.37 8.38
CA ALA A 31 6.63 -4.58 7.16
C ALA A 31 5.69 -3.39 7.27
N ASP A 32 6.12 -2.22 6.78
CA ASP A 32 5.28 -1.03 6.68
C ASP A 32 5.75 -0.14 5.52
N LEU A 33 4.97 0.87 5.16
CA LEU A 33 5.38 1.93 4.26
C LEU A 33 5.94 3.10 5.06
N SER A 34 7.09 3.62 4.63
CA SER A 34 7.76 4.72 5.31
C SER A 34 8.16 5.81 4.32
N ARG A 35 8.10 7.07 4.78
CA ARG A 35 8.77 8.22 4.12
C ARG A 35 9.93 8.64 5.02
N PRO A 36 11.08 7.94 4.98
CA PRO A 36 12.22 8.33 5.79
C PRO A 36 12.71 9.73 5.37
N THR A 37 13.38 10.42 6.28
CA THR A 37 13.93 11.76 6.04
C THR A 37 15.31 11.90 6.66
N GLY A 38 16.14 12.76 6.07
CA GLY A 38 17.46 13.11 6.60
C GLY A 38 18.57 12.15 6.19
N GLN A 39 19.73 12.33 6.83
CA GLN A 39 20.93 11.53 6.57
C GLN A 39 20.86 10.16 7.25
N GLY A 40 21.46 9.18 6.61
CA GLY A 40 21.61 7.84 7.15
C GLY A 40 22.69 7.06 6.43
N LEU A 41 22.53 5.75 6.47
CA LEU A 41 23.48 4.79 5.95
C LEU A 41 22.79 3.94 4.87
N ARG A 42 23.48 3.72 3.75
CA ARG A 42 23.09 2.75 2.75
C ARG A 42 23.90 1.48 2.92
N LEU A 43 23.19 0.37 2.99
CA LEU A 43 23.72 -0.98 2.87
C LEU A 43 23.49 -1.48 1.44
N THR A 44 24.56 -1.91 0.78
CA THR A 44 24.49 -2.54 -0.54
C THR A 44 24.88 -4.00 -0.41
N THR A 45 24.02 -4.90 -0.87
CA THR A 45 24.26 -6.35 -0.91
C THR A 45 23.66 -6.94 -2.19
N HIS A 46 23.85 -8.24 -2.39
CA HIS A 46 23.23 -9.00 -3.47
C HIS A 46 22.37 -10.11 -2.90
N CYS A 47 21.24 -10.40 -3.55
CA CYS A 47 20.36 -11.52 -3.25
C CYS A 47 19.88 -12.11 -4.56
N ASP A 48 20.03 -13.42 -4.75
CA ASP A 48 19.61 -14.10 -5.98
C ASP A 48 20.24 -13.48 -7.25
N GLY A 49 21.53 -13.13 -7.17
CA GLY A 49 22.28 -12.48 -8.25
C GLY A 49 21.91 -11.02 -8.54
N SER A 50 20.94 -10.45 -7.81
CA SER A 50 20.49 -9.07 -7.99
C SER A 50 21.04 -8.17 -6.89
N GLU A 51 21.56 -7.00 -7.25
CA GLU A 51 21.95 -5.97 -6.30
C GLU A 51 20.71 -5.35 -5.64
N LEU A 52 20.80 -5.08 -4.33
CA LEU A 52 19.79 -4.35 -3.59
C LEU A 52 20.40 -3.34 -2.63
N HIS A 53 19.65 -2.27 -2.39
CA HIS A 53 20.03 -1.18 -1.49
C HIS A 53 19.01 -1.06 -0.37
N LEU A 54 19.50 -1.06 0.87
CA LEU A 54 18.72 -0.74 2.06
C LEU A 54 19.25 0.55 2.68
N TRP A 55 18.35 1.39 3.18
CA TRP A 55 18.69 2.61 3.92
C TRP A 55 18.29 2.48 5.39
N ILE A 56 19.11 3.04 6.29
CA ILE A 56 18.88 3.04 7.73
C ILE A 56 19.28 4.42 8.29
N GLY A 57 18.49 4.97 9.22
CA GLY A 57 18.93 6.15 9.98
C GLY A 57 20.11 5.82 10.88
N GLU A 58 21.17 6.65 10.86
CA GLU A 58 22.43 6.39 11.59
C GLU A 58 22.19 6.21 13.10
N ALA A 59 21.31 7.01 13.71
CA ALA A 59 20.96 6.88 15.13
C ALA A 59 20.30 5.53 15.46
N ALA A 60 19.42 5.02 14.60
CA ALA A 60 18.76 3.73 14.80
C ALA A 60 19.76 2.58 14.60
N TRP A 61 20.68 2.73 13.67
CA TRP A 61 21.78 1.78 13.46
C TRP A 61 22.71 1.71 14.68
N CYS A 62 23.15 2.85 15.20
CA CYS A 62 23.95 2.92 16.43
C CYS A 62 23.23 2.27 17.63
N ALA A 63 21.95 2.55 17.82
CA ALA A 63 21.14 1.94 18.88
C ALA A 63 20.94 0.43 18.70
N TRP A 64 20.96 -0.07 17.46
CA TRP A 64 20.90 -1.50 17.17
C TRP A 64 22.20 -2.23 17.54
N LEU A 65 23.34 -1.58 17.33
CA LEU A 65 24.65 -2.13 17.67
C LEU A 65 24.92 -2.12 19.18
N ASP A 66 24.28 -1.23 19.93
CA ASP A 66 24.26 -1.24 21.39
C ASP A 66 23.54 -2.52 21.90
N PRO A 67 24.10 -3.27 22.85
CA PRO A 67 25.33 -3.01 23.63
C PRO A 67 26.60 -3.65 23.10
N GLN A 68 26.55 -4.42 22.02
CA GLN A 68 27.71 -5.16 21.54
C GLN A 68 28.81 -4.24 20.99
N LEU A 69 28.43 -3.08 20.44
CA LEU A 69 29.35 -2.03 20.01
C LEU A 69 28.76 -0.65 20.34
N VAL A 70 29.20 -0.06 21.45
CA VAL A 70 28.81 1.30 21.84
C VAL A 70 29.52 2.30 20.93
N THR A 71 28.80 2.81 19.93
CA THR A 71 29.29 3.81 18.99
C THR A 71 28.24 4.90 18.75
N PRO A 72 28.57 6.18 18.98
CA PRO A 72 27.60 7.27 18.80
C PRO A 72 27.47 7.72 17.34
N SER A 73 28.37 7.31 16.43
CA SER A 73 28.31 7.65 14.99
C SER A 73 29.24 6.77 14.15
N LEU A 74 28.92 6.63 12.86
CA LEU A 74 29.77 5.94 11.88
C LEU A 74 31.15 6.61 11.74
N ALA A 75 31.23 7.94 11.91
CA ALA A 75 32.48 8.69 11.77
C ALA A 75 33.58 8.30 12.78
N GLN A 76 33.22 7.58 13.85
CA GLN A 76 34.15 7.12 14.88
C GLN A 76 34.65 5.70 14.64
N ILE A 77 34.21 5.06 13.56
CA ILE A 77 34.57 3.69 13.21
C ILE A 77 35.53 3.73 12.03
N GLU A 78 36.59 2.93 12.09
CA GLU A 78 37.52 2.77 10.97
C GLU A 78 36.81 2.17 9.74
N GLU A 79 37.03 2.77 8.56
CA GLU A 79 36.37 2.34 7.32
C GLU A 79 36.67 0.88 6.95
N SER A 80 37.80 0.35 7.40
CA SER A 80 38.19 -1.06 7.25
C SER A 80 37.18 -2.03 7.87
N LEU A 81 36.41 -1.60 8.87
CA LEU A 81 35.39 -2.40 9.56
C LEU A 81 34.00 -2.32 8.90
N TYR A 82 33.79 -1.40 7.96
CA TYR A 82 32.48 -1.18 7.36
C TYR A 82 31.88 -2.43 6.72
N PRO A 83 32.61 -3.28 5.96
CA PRO A 83 32.03 -4.50 5.39
C PRO A 83 31.57 -5.51 6.45
N LEU A 84 32.33 -5.61 7.56
CA LEU A 84 31.97 -6.48 8.68
C LEU A 84 30.70 -5.98 9.36
N LEU A 85 30.63 -4.68 9.67
CA LEU A 85 29.46 -4.09 10.30
C LEU A 85 28.23 -4.13 9.40
N ALA A 86 28.39 -3.92 8.10
CA ALA A 86 27.31 -4.05 7.12
C ALA A 86 26.71 -5.46 7.15
N SER A 87 27.57 -6.48 7.10
CA SER A 87 27.16 -7.88 7.09
C SER A 87 26.55 -8.29 8.43
N TRP A 88 27.12 -7.83 9.55
CA TRP A 88 26.57 -8.08 10.88
C TRP A 88 25.19 -7.42 11.08
N THR A 89 25.00 -6.21 10.56
CA THR A 89 23.72 -5.49 10.59
C THR A 89 22.62 -6.28 9.87
N LEU A 90 22.97 -6.95 8.75
CA LEU A 90 22.02 -7.73 7.95
C LEU A 90 21.91 -9.20 8.35
N ALA A 91 22.78 -9.72 9.20
CA ALA A 91 22.78 -11.13 9.61
C ALA A 91 21.41 -11.62 10.14
N PRO A 92 20.66 -10.86 10.96
CA PRO A 92 19.33 -11.28 11.39
C PRO A 92 18.31 -11.36 10.25
N LEU A 93 18.39 -10.45 9.27
CA LEU A 93 17.55 -10.52 8.09
C LEU A 93 17.91 -11.74 7.23
N ASP A 94 19.21 -12.03 7.06
CA ASP A 94 19.68 -13.20 6.31
C ASP A 94 19.23 -14.51 6.97
N GLU A 95 19.36 -14.63 8.30
CA GLU A 95 18.87 -15.77 9.06
C GLU A 95 17.36 -15.98 8.85
N TRP A 96 16.58 -14.89 8.92
CA TRP A 96 15.16 -14.95 8.62
C TRP A 96 14.88 -15.40 7.19
N LEU A 97 15.58 -14.85 6.19
CA LEU A 97 15.42 -15.23 4.79
C LEU A 97 15.68 -16.73 4.59
N GLN A 98 16.78 -17.24 5.13
CA GLN A 98 17.14 -18.65 5.03
C GLN A 98 16.10 -19.55 5.71
N ALA A 99 15.57 -19.16 6.87
CA ALA A 99 14.51 -19.90 7.56
C ALA A 99 13.19 -19.96 6.77
N GLN A 100 12.91 -18.96 5.94
CA GLN A 100 11.76 -18.95 5.03
C GLN A 100 12.04 -19.67 3.69
N GLY A 101 13.22 -20.28 3.51
CA GLY A 101 13.64 -20.89 2.25
C GLY A 101 13.89 -19.88 1.12
N LEU A 102 14.14 -18.62 1.47
CA LEU A 102 14.46 -17.55 0.53
C LEU A 102 15.98 -17.46 0.27
N PRO A 103 16.41 -16.87 -0.85
CA PRO A 103 17.84 -16.72 -1.15
C PRO A 103 18.57 -15.88 -0.09
N SER A 104 19.79 -16.29 0.24
CA SER A 104 20.64 -15.59 1.21
C SER A 104 21.19 -14.27 0.66
N LEU A 105 21.56 -13.39 1.59
CA LEU A 105 22.27 -12.14 1.31
C LEU A 105 23.77 -12.39 1.15
N ALA A 106 24.36 -11.77 0.14
CA ALA A 106 25.82 -11.70 0.00
C ALA A 106 26.43 -10.75 1.06
N PRO A 107 27.77 -10.76 1.23
CA PRO A 107 28.45 -9.75 2.04
C PRO A 107 28.05 -8.34 1.62
N ALA A 108 27.83 -7.48 2.60
CA ALA A 108 27.32 -6.13 2.39
C ALA A 108 28.43 -5.08 2.49
N THR A 109 28.19 -3.93 1.87
CA THR A 109 29.00 -2.72 2.06
C THR A 109 28.15 -1.61 2.67
N LEU A 110 28.81 -0.64 3.31
CA LEU A 110 28.19 0.45 4.05
C LEU A 110 28.75 1.78 3.57
N CYS A 111 27.87 2.75 3.29
CA CYS A 111 28.25 4.13 3.04
C CYS A 111 27.19 5.11 3.58
N ARG A 112 27.52 6.39 3.65
CA ARG A 112 26.55 7.44 3.98
C ARG A 112 25.62 7.70 2.80
N ALA A 113 24.34 7.93 3.07
CA ALA A 113 23.35 8.25 2.04
C ALA A 113 22.17 9.05 2.60
N GLU A 114 21.54 9.82 1.71
CA GLU A 114 20.27 10.48 1.97
C GLU A 114 19.13 9.47 2.06
N ALA A 115 18.10 9.81 2.84
CA ALA A 115 16.88 9.03 2.92
C ALA A 115 16.21 8.89 1.54
N PRO A 116 15.71 7.69 1.18
CA PRO A 116 14.93 7.51 -0.03
C PRO A 116 13.56 8.18 0.08
N ALA A 117 12.85 8.26 -1.05
CA ALA A 117 11.44 8.63 -1.06
C ALA A 117 10.57 7.55 -0.36
N LEU A 118 9.23 7.66 -0.48
CA LEU A 118 8.30 6.64 0.00
C LEU A 118 8.74 5.24 -0.47
N CYS A 119 8.96 4.33 0.46
CA CYS A 119 9.39 2.96 0.19
C CYS A 119 8.81 1.98 1.23
N TRP A 120 8.98 0.69 0.96
CA TRP A 120 8.77 -0.33 1.98
C TRP A 120 9.86 -0.23 3.06
N ARG A 121 9.49 -0.56 4.29
CA ARG A 121 10.37 -0.65 5.45
C ARG A 121 10.15 -1.99 6.12
N LEU A 122 11.22 -2.74 6.33
CA LEU A 122 11.24 -3.90 7.22
C LEU A 122 11.86 -3.49 8.54
N THR A 123 11.14 -3.64 9.63
CA THR A 123 11.67 -3.37 10.97
C THR A 123 12.05 -4.68 11.62
N LEU A 124 13.35 -4.87 11.85
CA LEU A 124 13.88 -5.96 12.66
C LEU A 124 13.70 -5.59 14.14
N GLY A 125 13.17 -6.51 14.94
CA GLY A 125 13.03 -6.40 16.38
C GLY A 125 13.77 -7.54 17.07
N SER A 126 14.58 -7.25 18.08
CA SER A 126 15.24 -8.29 18.88
C SER A 126 15.55 -7.76 20.27
N GLU A 127 15.10 -8.47 21.31
CA GLU A 127 15.37 -8.12 22.72
C GLU A 127 15.03 -6.65 23.06
N GLY A 128 13.94 -6.14 22.51
CA GLY A 128 13.49 -4.75 22.72
C GLY A 128 14.18 -3.70 21.84
N ARG A 129 15.20 -4.08 21.05
CA ARG A 129 15.84 -3.21 20.05
C ARG A 129 15.08 -3.25 18.75
N ARG A 130 15.13 -2.16 17.97
CA ARG A 130 14.46 -2.04 16.67
C ARG A 130 15.40 -1.43 15.63
N LEU A 131 15.50 -2.07 14.46
CA LEU A 131 16.26 -1.60 13.32
C LEU A 131 15.35 -1.47 12.09
N PRO A 132 14.96 -0.24 11.72
CA PRO A 132 14.18 0.02 10.51
C PRO A 132 15.08 -0.01 9.26
N LEU A 133 14.83 -0.98 8.38
CA LEU A 133 15.49 -1.13 7.08
C LEU A 133 14.56 -0.65 5.97
N CYS A 134 14.82 0.53 5.42
CA CYS A 134 14.09 1.07 4.28
C CYS A 134 14.59 0.43 2.97
N LEU A 135 13.71 -0.21 2.23
CA LEU A 135 14.02 -0.89 0.98
C LEU A 135 14.11 0.15 -0.15
N GLU A 136 15.29 0.71 -0.38
CA GLU A 136 15.50 1.78 -1.38
C GLU A 136 15.41 1.24 -2.82
N SER A 137 16.07 0.12 -3.07
CA SER A 137 16.09 -0.53 -4.38
C SER A 137 16.13 -2.03 -4.17
N VAL A 138 14.99 -2.69 -4.35
CA VAL A 138 14.85 -4.14 -4.29
C VAL A 138 14.10 -4.59 -5.56
N PRO A 139 14.57 -5.63 -6.28
CA PRO A 139 13.85 -6.15 -7.42
C PRO A 139 12.39 -6.49 -7.05
N PRO A 140 11.38 -6.08 -7.85
CA PRO A 140 9.97 -6.26 -7.49
C PRO A 140 9.58 -7.70 -7.16
N ALA A 141 10.11 -8.68 -7.91
CA ALA A 141 9.85 -10.09 -7.65
C ALA A 141 10.46 -10.57 -6.31
N LEU A 142 11.62 -10.04 -5.93
CA LEU A 142 12.24 -10.36 -4.65
C LEU A 142 11.48 -9.71 -3.49
N LEU A 143 11.12 -8.44 -3.62
CA LEU A 143 10.27 -7.74 -2.66
C LEU A 143 8.95 -8.49 -2.43
N HIS A 144 8.29 -8.90 -3.51
CA HIS A 144 7.05 -9.66 -3.42
C HIS A 144 7.24 -10.98 -2.66
N ARG A 145 8.34 -11.70 -2.89
CA ARG A 145 8.67 -12.93 -2.14
C ARG A 145 8.89 -12.65 -0.65
N TRP A 146 9.65 -11.61 -0.32
CA TRP A 146 9.91 -11.21 1.07
C TRP A 146 8.62 -10.84 1.80
N LEU A 147 7.79 -9.97 1.21
CA LEU A 147 6.52 -9.57 1.80
C LEU A 147 5.55 -10.76 1.90
N SER A 148 5.56 -11.68 0.94
CA SER A 148 4.70 -12.88 0.98
C SER A 148 5.05 -13.87 2.08
N ALA A 149 6.29 -13.86 2.57
CA ALA A 149 6.70 -14.69 3.71
C ALA A 149 6.29 -14.09 5.07
N LEU A 150 5.67 -12.90 5.08
CA LEU A 150 5.09 -12.28 6.27
C LEU A 150 3.63 -12.68 6.43
N THR A 151 3.20 -12.81 7.69
CA THR A 151 1.81 -13.03 8.06
C THR A 151 1.09 -11.68 8.12
N PRO A 152 -0.04 -11.48 7.39
CA PRO A 152 -0.84 -10.26 7.51
C PRO A 152 -1.26 -10.00 8.95
N SER A 153 -1.33 -8.73 9.35
CA SER A 153 -1.81 -8.37 10.69
C SER A 153 -3.34 -8.30 10.72
N PRO A 154 -4.02 -9.08 11.59
CA PRO A 154 -5.47 -8.98 11.77
C PRO A 154 -5.88 -7.66 12.45
N ASP A 155 -4.96 -7.03 13.19
CA ASP A 155 -5.21 -5.76 13.88
C ASP A 155 -5.06 -4.55 12.96
N ARG A 156 -4.47 -4.75 11.77
CA ARG A 156 -4.31 -3.68 10.79
C ARG A 156 -5.57 -3.54 9.96
N VAL A 157 -6.33 -2.48 10.21
CA VAL A 157 -7.53 -2.13 9.46
C VAL A 157 -7.25 -1.06 8.41
N HIS A 158 -7.82 -1.24 7.23
CA HIS A 158 -7.77 -0.31 6.10
C HIS A 158 -9.14 0.25 5.81
N GLU A 159 -9.21 1.57 5.68
CA GLU A 159 -10.39 2.27 5.21
C GLU A 159 -10.36 2.33 3.67
N LEU A 160 -11.42 1.84 3.03
CA LEU A 160 -11.56 1.76 1.58
C LEU A 160 -12.83 2.51 1.14
N GLY A 161 -12.74 3.20 0.01
CA GLY A 161 -13.91 3.87 -0.58
C GLY A 161 -14.86 2.86 -1.22
N LEU A 162 -16.16 3.01 -0.97
CA LEU A 162 -17.23 2.28 -1.66
C LEU A 162 -17.70 3.09 -2.85
N GLN A 163 -17.35 2.63 -4.05
CA GLN A 163 -17.71 3.31 -5.28
C GLN A 163 -18.84 2.57 -5.99
N LEU A 164 -19.92 3.28 -6.32
CA LEU A 164 -21.02 2.73 -7.12
C LEU A 164 -20.60 2.54 -8.58
N GLY A 165 -19.69 3.37 -9.07
CA GLY A 165 -19.29 3.39 -10.46
C GLY A 165 -18.55 4.68 -10.81
N TRP A 166 -18.67 5.11 -12.05
CA TRP A 166 -18.06 6.34 -12.54
C TRP A 166 -18.93 7.09 -13.54
N CYS A 167 -18.81 8.41 -13.52
CA CYS A 167 -19.27 9.27 -14.60
C CYS A 167 -18.11 9.54 -15.57
N GLN A 168 -18.43 9.67 -16.86
CA GLN A 168 -17.43 9.96 -17.89
C GLN A 168 -17.91 11.12 -18.75
N LEU A 169 -17.05 12.12 -18.92
CA LEU A 169 -17.36 13.34 -19.65
C LEU A 169 -16.09 13.88 -20.35
N PRO A 170 -16.21 14.62 -21.47
CA PRO A 170 -15.09 15.33 -22.08
C PRO A 170 -14.40 16.26 -21.08
N GLU A 171 -13.07 16.40 -21.15
CA GLU A 171 -12.35 17.27 -20.22
C GLU A 171 -12.77 18.74 -20.32
N GLU A 172 -13.17 19.19 -21.52
CA GLU A 172 -13.65 20.55 -21.75
C GLU A 172 -14.98 20.83 -21.02
N GLU A 173 -15.82 19.81 -20.88
CA GLU A 173 -17.15 19.93 -20.26
C GLU A 173 -17.09 19.97 -18.73
N LEU A 174 -16.02 19.45 -18.11
CA LEU A 174 -15.84 19.45 -16.65
C LEU A 174 -15.96 20.85 -16.05
N THR A 175 -15.44 21.87 -16.73
CA THR A 175 -15.46 23.25 -16.22
C THR A 175 -16.79 23.96 -16.49
N ALA A 176 -17.58 23.44 -17.42
CA ALA A 176 -18.88 23.98 -17.78
C ALA A 176 -20.04 23.35 -16.99
N THR A 177 -19.81 22.19 -16.34
CA THR A 177 -20.82 21.41 -15.62
C THR A 177 -21.40 22.21 -14.44
N ARG A 178 -22.72 22.18 -14.27
CA ARG A 178 -23.43 22.94 -13.22
C ARG A 178 -24.19 22.04 -12.26
N ALA A 179 -24.43 22.56 -11.06
CA ALA A 179 -25.41 21.99 -10.15
C ALA A 179 -26.77 21.83 -10.85
N GLY A 180 -27.43 20.70 -10.62
CA GLY A 180 -28.66 20.27 -11.28
C GLY A 180 -28.44 19.42 -12.54
N GLU A 181 -27.24 19.40 -13.12
CA GLU A 181 -26.94 18.53 -14.26
C GLU A 181 -26.93 17.06 -13.86
N VAL A 182 -27.34 16.22 -14.80
CA VAL A 182 -27.48 14.77 -14.62
C VAL A 182 -26.42 14.08 -15.45
N LEU A 183 -25.52 13.37 -14.77
CA LEU A 183 -24.43 12.63 -15.39
C LEU A 183 -24.74 11.13 -15.39
N PRO A 184 -24.60 10.43 -16.52
CA PRO A 184 -24.79 8.98 -16.55
C PRO A 184 -23.76 8.28 -15.67
N LEU A 185 -24.22 7.25 -14.92
CA LEU A 185 -23.40 6.45 -14.03
C LEU A 185 -23.13 5.09 -14.66
N TYR A 186 -21.86 4.84 -14.97
CA TYR A 186 -21.37 3.60 -15.56
C TYR A 186 -20.74 2.69 -14.50
N GLY A 187 -20.73 1.38 -14.78
CA GLY A 187 -20.08 0.39 -13.91
C GLY A 187 -20.87 0.01 -12.66
N MET A 188 -22.02 0.65 -12.41
CA MET A 188 -22.96 0.27 -11.37
C MET A 188 -23.76 -0.97 -11.78
N GLY A 189 -24.01 -1.86 -10.82
CA GLY A 189 -24.90 -3.01 -11.03
C GLY A 189 -26.37 -2.61 -11.19
N GLU A 190 -27.24 -3.59 -11.45
CA GLU A 190 -28.69 -3.37 -11.47
C GLU A 190 -29.19 -2.85 -10.12
N THR A 191 -28.61 -3.36 -9.03
CA THR A 191 -28.90 -3.00 -7.64
C THR A 191 -27.74 -2.21 -7.01
N PRO A 192 -28.03 -1.25 -6.12
CA PRO A 192 -27.03 -0.42 -5.44
C PRO A 192 -26.37 -1.12 -4.24
N ASP A 193 -26.11 -2.43 -4.36
CA ASP A 193 -25.50 -3.26 -3.32
C ASP A 193 -24.09 -3.75 -3.72
N ARG A 194 -23.63 -3.46 -4.94
CA ARG A 194 -22.31 -3.82 -5.45
C ARG A 194 -21.45 -2.59 -5.60
N PHE A 195 -20.26 -2.66 -5.03
CA PHE A 195 -19.33 -1.54 -4.95
C PHE A 195 -17.95 -1.94 -5.44
N TRP A 196 -17.33 -1.03 -6.16
CA TRP A 196 -15.90 -1.05 -6.43
C TRP A 196 -15.16 -0.55 -5.20
N LEU A 197 -14.06 -1.22 -4.87
CA LEU A 197 -13.22 -0.82 -3.74
C LEU A 197 -12.07 0.05 -4.21
N HIS A 198 -11.98 1.26 -3.66
CA HIS A 198 -10.85 2.16 -3.88
C HIS A 198 -9.89 2.11 -2.69
N PRO A 199 -8.56 2.04 -2.91
CA PRO A 199 -7.83 2.15 -4.19
C PRO A 199 -7.53 0.80 -4.87
N LEU A 200 -8.36 -0.23 -4.70
CA LEU A 200 -8.04 -1.61 -5.10
C LEU A 200 -8.16 -1.91 -6.61
N GLY A 201 -8.54 -0.94 -7.43
CA GLY A 201 -8.29 -0.98 -8.88
C GLY A 201 -8.97 -2.12 -9.65
N GLY A 202 -10.12 -2.59 -9.16
CA GLY A 202 -10.93 -3.63 -9.81
C GLY A 202 -11.53 -4.65 -8.86
N ALA A 203 -11.09 -4.66 -7.59
CA ALA A 203 -11.77 -5.42 -6.55
C ALA A 203 -13.18 -4.88 -6.33
N GLN A 204 -14.14 -5.78 -6.19
CA GLN A 204 -15.55 -5.47 -5.97
C GLN A 204 -16.08 -6.22 -4.75
N LEU A 205 -17.00 -5.58 -4.04
CA LEU A 205 -17.69 -6.14 -2.88
C LEU A 205 -19.20 -5.96 -3.07
N GLN A 206 -19.96 -7.02 -2.83
CA GLN A 206 -21.39 -6.92 -2.61
C GLN A 206 -21.64 -6.79 -1.10
N LEU A 207 -22.33 -5.73 -0.67
CA LEU A 207 -22.84 -5.66 0.70
C LEU A 207 -24.12 -6.50 0.79
N ILE A 208 -24.09 -7.53 1.65
CA ILE A 208 -25.26 -8.37 1.94
C ILE A 208 -26.13 -7.65 2.98
N ASP A 209 -25.48 -7.09 3.99
CA ASP A 209 -26.08 -6.19 4.98
C ASP A 209 -25.04 -5.15 5.46
N GLY A 210 -25.35 -4.38 6.50
CA GLY A 210 -24.45 -3.35 7.02
C GLY A 210 -23.17 -3.85 7.70
N GLN A 211 -23.04 -5.17 7.93
CA GLN A 211 -21.95 -5.83 8.65
C GLN A 211 -21.30 -7.00 7.89
N LEU A 212 -21.93 -7.48 6.81
CA LEU A 212 -21.44 -8.59 5.98
C LEU A 212 -21.29 -8.18 4.52
N GLY A 213 -20.12 -8.48 3.95
CA GLY A 213 -19.83 -8.32 2.54
C GLY A 213 -19.38 -9.63 1.88
N ARG A 214 -19.54 -9.71 0.56
CA ARG A 214 -19.03 -10.80 -0.27
C ARG A 214 -18.17 -10.26 -1.39
N ALA A 215 -16.93 -10.72 -1.49
CA ALA A 215 -16.03 -10.39 -2.57
C ALA A 215 -16.56 -10.92 -3.91
N LEU A 216 -16.55 -10.07 -4.93
CA LEU A 216 -16.97 -10.42 -6.28
C LEU A 216 -15.75 -10.65 -7.19
N PRO A 217 -15.93 -11.36 -8.33
CA PRO A 217 -14.90 -11.46 -9.35
C PRO A 217 -14.40 -10.07 -9.76
N GLY A 218 -13.08 -9.86 -9.65
CA GLY A 218 -12.49 -8.59 -10.01
C GLY A 218 -12.69 -8.28 -11.49
N GLN A 219 -13.01 -7.03 -11.80
CA GLN A 219 -13.10 -6.53 -13.17
C GLN A 219 -12.07 -5.41 -13.34
N PRO A 220 -11.18 -5.46 -14.34
CA PRO A 220 -10.27 -4.35 -14.56
C PRO A 220 -11.06 -3.12 -15.00
N PHE A 221 -10.70 -1.95 -14.47
CA PHE A 221 -11.17 -0.69 -15.04
C PHE A 221 -10.55 -0.52 -16.43
N CYS A 222 -11.38 -0.40 -17.46
CA CYS A 222 -10.89 0.08 -18.76
C CYS A 222 -10.33 1.50 -18.60
N ALA A 223 -9.27 1.85 -19.33
CA ALA A 223 -8.83 3.24 -19.38
C ALA A 223 -9.96 4.14 -19.95
N PRO A 224 -10.15 5.37 -19.45
CA PRO A 224 -11.08 6.30 -20.08
C PRO A 224 -10.59 6.62 -21.50
N PRO A 225 -11.50 6.82 -22.47
CA PRO A 225 -11.14 7.28 -23.81
C PRO A 225 -10.30 8.57 -23.78
N PRO A 226 -9.38 8.76 -24.75
CA PRO A 226 -8.60 10.00 -24.85
C PRO A 226 -9.50 11.25 -24.86
N GLY A 227 -9.10 12.28 -24.11
CA GLY A 227 -9.85 13.53 -23.99
C GLY A 227 -11.08 13.48 -23.07
N THR A 228 -11.28 12.37 -22.35
CA THR A 228 -12.36 12.26 -21.34
C THR A 228 -11.79 12.15 -19.94
N ALA A 229 -12.48 12.79 -18.99
CA ALA A 229 -12.26 12.62 -17.57
C ALA A 229 -13.20 11.57 -16.99
N ARG A 230 -12.69 10.82 -16.01
CA ARG A 230 -13.47 9.91 -15.19
C ARG A 230 -13.64 10.49 -13.78
N LEU A 231 -14.89 10.59 -13.34
CA LEU A 231 -15.24 10.93 -11.97
C LEU A 231 -15.74 9.67 -11.26
N MET A 232 -15.07 9.25 -10.20
CA MET A 232 -15.50 8.10 -9.41
C MET A 232 -16.64 8.51 -8.48
N VAL A 233 -17.72 7.74 -8.44
CA VAL A 233 -18.87 8.05 -7.60
C VAL A 233 -18.81 7.21 -6.32
N GLU A 234 -18.40 7.82 -5.23
CA GLU A 234 -18.25 7.22 -3.90
C GLU A 234 -19.49 7.48 -3.03
N VAL A 235 -20.06 6.43 -2.45
CA VAL A 235 -21.24 6.51 -1.57
C VAL A 235 -20.89 6.43 -0.09
N GLY A 236 -19.67 6.03 0.24
CA GLY A 236 -19.26 5.81 1.62
C GLY A 236 -17.92 5.11 1.70
N LYS A 237 -17.64 4.54 2.86
CA LYS A 237 -16.41 3.80 3.14
C LYS A 237 -16.70 2.49 3.84
N ILE A 238 -15.74 1.57 3.74
CA ILE A 238 -15.68 0.35 4.55
C ILE A 238 -14.34 0.21 5.23
N CYS A 239 -14.34 -0.52 6.34
CA CYS A 239 -13.13 -0.99 6.98
C CYS A 239 -12.95 -2.49 6.71
N LEU A 240 -11.76 -2.88 6.27
CA LEU A 240 -11.32 -4.27 6.11
C LEU A 240 -9.95 -4.48 6.77
N ASP A 241 -9.76 -5.59 7.48
CA ASP A 241 -8.46 -5.93 8.02
C ASP A 241 -7.50 -6.49 6.93
N ALA A 242 -6.20 -6.41 7.19
CA ALA A 242 -5.17 -6.83 6.25
C ALA A 242 -5.17 -8.35 5.98
N ALA A 243 -5.66 -9.17 6.93
CA ALA A 243 -5.77 -10.62 6.73
C ALA A 243 -6.90 -10.94 5.74
N THR A 244 -8.04 -10.30 5.85
CA THR A 244 -9.16 -10.37 4.89
C THR A 244 -8.71 -9.94 3.50
N LEU A 245 -7.93 -8.85 3.40
CA LEU A 245 -7.35 -8.42 2.13
C LEU A 245 -6.36 -9.46 1.57
N ALA A 246 -5.57 -10.13 2.42
CA ALA A 246 -4.63 -11.15 1.97
C ALA A 246 -5.31 -12.41 1.44
N SER A 247 -6.48 -12.77 1.99
CA SER A 247 -7.26 -13.93 1.57
C SER A 247 -8.24 -13.63 0.44
N TRP A 248 -8.19 -12.43 -0.14
CA TRP A 248 -9.21 -11.96 -1.07
C TRP A 248 -9.32 -12.85 -2.31
N VAL A 249 -10.48 -13.49 -2.45
CA VAL A 249 -10.87 -14.32 -3.58
C VAL A 249 -12.35 -14.12 -3.88
N PRO A 250 -12.83 -14.38 -5.10
CA PRO A 250 -14.25 -14.36 -5.39
C PRO A 250 -15.03 -15.26 -4.42
N ASP A 251 -16.22 -14.80 -4.02
CA ASP A 251 -17.12 -15.45 -3.07
C ASP A 251 -16.61 -15.51 -1.61
N LEU A 252 -15.48 -14.87 -1.29
CA LEU A 252 -15.07 -14.67 0.10
C LEU A 252 -16.12 -13.82 0.83
N GLU A 253 -16.72 -14.38 1.87
CA GLU A 253 -17.55 -13.63 2.82
C GLU A 253 -16.66 -13.04 3.92
N CYS A 254 -16.86 -11.76 4.22
CA CYS A 254 -16.07 -11.05 5.21
C CYS A 254 -16.92 -10.09 6.04
N ALA A 255 -16.51 -9.92 7.30
CA ALA A 255 -17.07 -8.90 8.16
C ALA A 255 -16.63 -7.52 7.65
N VAL A 256 -17.57 -6.58 7.61
CA VAL A 256 -17.33 -5.21 7.17
C VAL A 256 -17.92 -4.24 8.17
N THR A 257 -17.28 -3.10 8.35
CA THR A 257 -17.93 -1.93 8.97
C THR A 257 -18.10 -0.89 7.89
N SER A 258 -19.34 -0.55 7.57
CA SER A 258 -19.67 0.41 6.51
C SER A 258 -20.14 1.75 7.09
N GLN A 259 -19.77 2.84 6.43
CA GLN A 259 -20.23 4.18 6.73
C GLN A 259 -20.67 4.85 5.43
N ALA A 260 -21.97 5.11 5.30
CA ALA A 260 -22.51 5.87 4.17
C ALA A 260 -22.28 7.38 4.35
N TYR A 261 -22.06 8.08 3.25
CA TYR A 261 -22.11 9.53 3.21
C TYR A 261 -23.56 10.03 3.11
N PRO A 262 -23.83 11.27 3.54
CA PRO A 262 -25.16 11.87 3.38
C PRO A 262 -25.52 12.12 1.90
N THR A 263 -24.51 12.39 1.06
CA THR A 263 -24.62 12.65 -0.38
C THR A 263 -23.56 11.84 -1.13
N LEU A 264 -23.80 11.54 -2.41
CA LEU A 264 -22.78 10.90 -3.24
C LEU A 264 -21.64 11.89 -3.47
N ARG A 265 -20.40 11.38 -3.43
CA ARG A 265 -19.20 12.16 -3.74
C ARG A 265 -18.65 11.77 -5.10
N LEU A 266 -18.48 12.75 -5.97
CA LEU A 266 -17.80 12.59 -7.25
C LEU A 266 -16.34 12.98 -7.06
N LEU A 267 -15.43 12.03 -7.27
CA LEU A 267 -14.00 12.20 -7.04
C LEU A 267 -13.22 12.21 -8.36
N ARG A 268 -12.30 13.17 -8.51
CA ARG A 268 -11.26 13.14 -9.56
C ARG A 268 -9.97 12.64 -8.95
N GLY A 269 -9.64 11.38 -9.17
CA GLY A 269 -8.58 10.72 -8.43
C GLY A 269 -8.95 10.62 -6.94
N ALA A 270 -8.20 11.29 -6.07
CA ALA A 270 -8.46 11.34 -4.63
C ALA A 270 -9.16 12.64 -4.16
N GLU A 271 -9.39 13.58 -5.06
CA GLU A 271 -9.93 14.90 -4.73
C GLU A 271 -11.45 14.92 -4.95
N LEU A 272 -12.18 15.48 -3.98
CA LEU A 272 -13.61 15.74 -4.13
C LEU A 272 -13.80 16.81 -5.20
N TRP A 273 -14.57 16.47 -6.23
CA TRP A 273 -14.92 17.38 -7.31
C TRP A 273 -16.33 17.92 -7.12
N ALA A 274 -17.34 17.10 -6.86
CA ALA A 274 -18.69 17.57 -6.58
C ALA A 274 -19.45 16.58 -5.71
N GLU A 275 -20.64 16.97 -5.26
CA GLU A 275 -21.60 16.09 -4.62
C GLU A 275 -22.85 15.95 -5.49
N GLY A 276 -23.59 14.85 -5.26
CA GLY A 276 -24.82 14.59 -5.97
C GLY A 276 -25.74 13.57 -5.33
N GLU A 277 -26.85 13.32 -6.01
CA GLU A 277 -27.88 12.37 -5.63
C GLU A 277 -28.02 11.29 -6.69
N LEU A 278 -28.22 10.04 -6.25
CA LEU A 278 -28.46 8.92 -7.15
C LEU A 278 -29.86 9.03 -7.77
N LEU A 279 -29.94 8.92 -9.09
CA LEU A 279 -31.19 8.87 -9.84
C LEU A 279 -31.29 7.57 -10.62
N ARG A 280 -32.48 6.96 -10.60
CA ARG A 280 -32.84 5.88 -11.50
C ARG A 280 -33.47 6.47 -12.76
N MET A 281 -32.93 6.11 -13.92
CA MET A 281 -33.46 6.43 -15.24
C MET A 281 -33.97 5.17 -15.93
N ASP A 282 -34.73 5.33 -17.01
CA ASP A 282 -35.28 4.21 -17.78
C ASP A 282 -34.18 3.32 -18.38
N ASP A 283 -33.04 3.91 -18.72
CA ASP A 283 -31.89 3.27 -19.36
C ASP A 283 -30.72 2.99 -18.41
N GLY A 284 -30.84 3.30 -17.12
CA GLY A 284 -29.76 3.04 -16.17
C GLY A 284 -29.78 3.88 -14.90
N TRP A 285 -28.58 4.12 -14.38
CA TRP A 285 -28.37 4.97 -13.21
C TRP A 285 -27.67 6.26 -13.63
N ALA A 286 -27.96 7.34 -12.91
CA ALA A 286 -27.33 8.63 -13.12
C ALA A 286 -27.11 9.33 -11.78
N VAL A 287 -26.27 10.36 -11.79
CA VAL A 287 -26.03 11.22 -10.64
C VAL A 287 -26.46 12.64 -11.00
N ARG A 288 -27.35 13.22 -10.21
CA ARG A 288 -27.69 14.65 -10.30
C ARG A 288 -26.78 15.44 -9.38
N LEU A 289 -26.03 16.38 -9.92
CA LEU A 289 -25.14 17.23 -9.15
C LEU A 289 -25.94 18.14 -8.22
N THR A 290 -25.56 18.23 -6.96
CA THR A 290 -26.16 19.12 -5.96
C THR A 290 -25.24 20.29 -5.61
N THR A 291 -23.94 20.12 -5.78
CA THR A 291 -22.95 21.19 -5.61
C THR A 291 -22.28 21.52 -6.95
N GLN A 292 -21.75 22.72 -7.05
CA GLN A 292 -20.78 23.06 -8.10
C GLN A 292 -19.38 22.60 -7.68
N PRO A 293 -18.51 22.27 -8.66
CA PRO A 293 -17.11 21.97 -8.40
C PRO A 293 -16.26 23.15 -7.95
#